data_AF-A0A942C2H9-F1
#
_entry.id   AF-A0A942C2H9-F1
#
_cell.length_a   1.000
_cell.length_b   1.000
_cell.length_c   1.000
_cell.angle_alpha   90.00
_cell.angle_beta   90.00
_cell.angle_gamma   90.00
#
_symmetry.space_group_name_H-M   'P 1'
#
loop_
_entity.id
_entity.type
_entity.pdbx_description
1 polymer ?
#
loop_
_entity_poly.entity_id
_entity_poly.type
_entity_poly.pdbx_seq_one_letter_code
_entity_poly.pdbx_strand_id
1 'polypeptide(L)'
;MLLDHGYPPESFTQELKKIAPQLAARIKLKQAQKVTPEQHRTAQAGNPTKKKFVVIEKRWLVERTNAWINLCRVLRKNCESLLKTSKTKIRLCAIRLLLRRLA
;
A
#
# COMPACT_ATOMS: atom_id res chain seq x y z
N MET A 1 0.53 8.02 -6.84
CA MET A 1 0.13 6.88 -6.00
C MET A 1 1.37 6.08 -5.64
N LEU A 2 1.57 5.80 -4.35
CA LEU A 2 2.68 5.00 -3.86
C LEU A 2 2.24 3.54 -3.81
N LEU A 3 2.93 2.66 -4.53
CA LEU A 3 2.64 1.23 -4.60
C LEU A 3 3.49 0.45 -3.61
N ASP A 4 2.96 -0.66 -3.13
CA ASP A 4 3.75 -1.65 -2.40
C ASP A 4 4.77 -2.31 -3.34
N HIS A 5 5.88 -2.79 -2.80
CA HIS A 5 6.99 -3.36 -3.57
C HIS A 5 6.60 -4.64 -4.32
N GLY A 6 5.54 -5.32 -3.90
CA GLY A 6 5.01 -6.50 -4.57
C GLY A 6 4.24 -6.22 -5.87
N TYR A 7 4.01 -4.95 -6.22
CA TYR A 7 3.29 -4.57 -7.43
C TYR A 7 4.20 -3.82 -8.40
N PRO A 8 4.68 -4.48 -9.48
CA PRO A 8 5.53 -3.82 -10.45
C PRO A 8 4.75 -2.68 -11.13
N PRO A 9 5.32 -1.46 -11.17
CA PRO A 9 4.61 -0.30 -11.69
C PRO A 9 4.32 -0.43 -13.20
N GLU A 10 5.15 -1.17 -13.94
CA GLU A 10 5.04 -1.35 -15.39
C GLU A 10 3.80 -2.17 -15.80
N SER A 11 3.54 -3.28 -15.11
CA SER A 11 2.33 -4.07 -15.36
C SER A 11 1.08 -3.23 -15.06
N PHE A 12 1.13 -2.48 -13.95
CA PHE A 12 0.03 -1.62 -13.56
C PHE A 12 -0.22 -0.49 -14.57
N THR A 13 0.83 0.16 -15.09
CA THR A 13 0.67 1.19 -16.12
C THR A 13 0.09 0.65 -17.42
N GLN A 14 0.50 -0.54 -17.84
CA GLN A 14 -0.04 -1.21 -19.03
C GLN A 14 -1.54 -1.47 -18.89
N GLU A 15 -1.98 -2.05 -17.78
CA GLU A 15 -3.41 -2.32 -17.53
C GLU A 15 -4.21 -1.02 -17.38
N LEU A 16 -3.64 -0.01 -16.72
CA LEU A 16 -4.32 1.28 -16.53
C LEU A 16 -4.50 2.03 -17.84
N LYS A 17 -3.56 1.88 -18.78
CA LYS A 17 -3.67 2.44 -20.14
C LYS A 17 -4.80 1.78 -20.94
N LYS A 18 -5.03 0.48 -20.76
CA LYS A 18 -6.13 -0.26 -21.41
C LYS A 18 -7.50 0.17 -20.90
N ILE A 19 -7.65 0.34 -19.59
CA ILE A 19 -8.95 0.59 -18.95
C ILE A 19 -9.32 2.09 -18.94
N ALA A 20 -8.35 2.95 -18.63
CA ALA A 20 -8.60 4.37 -18.39
C ALA A 20 -7.39 5.24 -18.78
N PRO A 21 -7.19 5.50 -20.09
CA PRO A 21 -6.04 6.26 -20.58
C PRO A 21 -5.96 7.68 -19.98
N GLN A 22 -7.10 8.31 -19.73
CA GLN A 22 -7.17 9.62 -19.06
C GLN A 22 -6.60 9.64 -17.63
N LEU A 23 -6.68 8.53 -16.90
CA LEU A 23 -6.14 8.43 -15.54
C LEU A 23 -4.63 8.14 -15.58
N ALA A 24 -4.17 7.35 -16.56
CA ALA A 24 -2.76 7.05 -16.74
C ALA A 24 -1.91 8.32 -16.95
N ALA A 25 -2.44 9.31 -17.67
CA ALA A 25 -1.75 10.58 -17.90
C ALA A 25 -1.61 11.46 -16.64
N ARG A 26 -2.48 11.29 -15.64
CA ARG A 26 -2.55 12.18 -14.46
C ARG A 26 -1.93 11.57 -13.21
N ILE A 27 -1.85 10.24 -13.11
CA ILE A 27 -1.41 9.56 -11.90
C ILE A 27 0.10 9.27 -11.97
N LYS A 28 0.89 9.97 -11.15
CA LYS A 28 2.31 9.66 -10.95
C LYS A 28 2.47 8.43 -10.05
N LEU A 29 2.93 7.31 -10.59
CA LEU A 29 3.19 6.10 -9.81
C LEU A 29 4.61 6.13 -9.24
N LYS A 30 4.75 5.78 -7.97
CA LYS A 30 6.03 5.58 -7.29
C LYS A 30 5.98 4.26 -6.57
N GLN A 31 7.08 3.52 -6.51
CA GLN A 31 7.15 2.29 -5.72
C GLN A 31 7.77 2.60 -4.36
N ALA A 32 7.16 2.10 -3.29
CA ALA A 32 7.76 2.15 -1.97
C ALA A 32 8.89 1.12 -1.91
N GLN A 33 10.13 1.59 -1.79
CA GLN A 33 11.29 0.73 -1.63
C GLN A 33 11.12 -0.17 -0.41
N LYS A 34 11.63 -1.40 -0.48
CA LYS A 34 11.71 -2.33 0.65
C LYS A 34 13.15 -2.33 1.14
N VAL A 35 13.35 -2.54 2.44
CA VAL A 35 14.72 -2.59 2.98
C VAL A 35 15.40 -3.81 2.37
N THR A 36 16.54 -3.60 1.72
CA THR A 36 17.33 -4.69 1.19
C THR A 36 18.02 -5.44 2.35
N PRO A 37 18.20 -6.77 2.27
CA PRO A 37 18.91 -7.52 3.31
C PRO A 37 20.29 -6.97 3.67
N GLU A 38 20.97 -6.33 2.72
CA GLU A 38 22.27 -5.66 2.92
C GLU A 38 22.15 -4.40 3.78
N GLN A 39 21.12 -3.57 3.54
CA GLN A 39 20.82 -2.39 4.35
C GLN A 39 20.43 -2.78 5.79
N HIS A 40 19.75 -3.92 5.95
CA HIS A 40 19.49 -4.50 7.27
C HIS A 40 20.77 -4.96 7.97
N ARG A 41 21.68 -5.62 7.24
CA ARG A 41 22.96 -6.09 7.77
C ARG A 41 23.86 -4.92 8.22
N THR A 42 24.00 -3.88 7.40
CA THR A 42 24.79 -2.69 7.75
C THR A 42 24.20 -1.93 8.94
N ALA A 43 22.87 -1.83 9.03
CA ALA A 43 22.22 -1.24 10.19
C ALA A 43 22.47 -2.06 11.48
N GLN A 44 22.54 -3.39 11.39
CA GLN A 44 22.79 -4.27 12.55
C GLN A 44 24.26 -4.33 12.99
N ALA A 45 25.21 -4.10 12.08
CA ALA A 45 26.65 -4.24 12.35
C ALA A 45 27.19 -3.29 13.45
N GLY A 46 26.53 -2.15 13.72
CA GLY A 46 27.03 -1.17 14.67
C GLY A 46 26.66 -1.40 16.15
N ASN A 47 25.81 -2.38 16.50
CA ASN A 47 25.59 -2.82 17.89
C ASN A 47 24.77 -4.14 17.92
N PRO A 48 25.36 -5.29 18.34
CA PRO A 48 24.66 -6.59 18.35
C PRO A 48 23.51 -6.69 19.37
N THR A 49 23.45 -5.80 20.36
CA THR A 49 22.39 -5.82 21.40
C THR A 49 21.17 -4.96 21.06
N LYS A 50 21.25 -4.10 20.04
CA LYS A 50 20.14 -3.22 19.63
C LYS A 50 19.78 -3.45 18.17
N LYS A 51 18.61 -4.04 17.91
CA LYS A 51 18.02 -4.10 16.56
C LYS A 51 17.81 -2.67 16.04
N LYS A 52 18.64 -2.20 15.11
CA LYS A 52 18.46 -0.88 14.51
C LYS A 52 17.34 -0.92 13.47
N PHE A 53 16.35 -0.04 13.65
CA PHE A 53 15.25 0.13 12.70
C PHE A 53 15.72 0.97 11.50
N VAL A 54 15.61 0.43 10.29
CA VAL A 54 15.90 1.17 9.05
C VAL A 54 14.64 1.91 8.64
N VAL A 55 14.68 3.25 8.69
CA VAL A 55 13.55 4.09 8.31
C VAL A 55 13.48 4.16 6.78
N ILE A 56 12.36 3.74 6.20
CA ILE A 56 12.04 4.02 4.79
C ILE A 56 10.97 5.10 4.74
N GLU A 57 11.25 6.14 3.98
CA GLU A 57 10.31 7.22 3.77
C GLU A 57 8.98 6.72 3.19
N LYS A 58 7.88 7.10 3.85
CA LYS A 58 6.49 6.91 3.37
C LYS A 58 6.01 5.46 3.22
N ARG A 59 6.88 4.46 3.41
CA ARG A 59 6.55 3.02 3.42
C ARG A 59 5.40 2.71 4.39
N TRP A 60 5.48 3.27 5.60
CA TRP A 60 4.50 3.05 6.65
C TRP A 60 3.09 3.46 6.24
N LEU A 61 2.92 4.44 5.33
CA LEU A 61 1.59 4.86 4.88
C LEU A 61 0.92 3.75 4.05
N VAL A 62 1.67 3.11 3.15
CA VAL A 62 1.16 2.03 2.29
C VAL A 62 0.80 0.81 3.13
N GLU A 63 1.73 0.36 3.97
CA GLU A 63 1.52 -0.82 4.83
C GLU A 63 0.35 -0.61 5.80
N ARG A 64 0.25 0.58 6.40
CA ARG A 64 -0.83 0.92 7.32
C ARG A 64 -2.18 1.03 6.63
N THR A 65 -2.23 1.58 5.41
CA THR A 65 -3.47 1.60 4.61
C THR A 65 -3.91 0.19 4.23
N ASN A 66 -2.96 -0.65 3.78
CA ASN A 66 -3.22 -2.06 3.48
C ASN A 66 -3.71 -2.83 4.71
N ALA A 67 -3.12 -2.57 5.89
CA ALA A 67 -3.56 -3.19 7.13
C ALA A 67 -5.03 -2.85 7.45
N TRP A 68 -5.46 -1.59 7.29
CA TRP A 68 -6.85 -1.21 7.50
C TRP A 68 -7.81 -1.89 6.51
N ILE A 69 -7.43 -1.96 5.23
CA ILE A 69 -8.22 -2.65 4.21
C ILE A 69 -8.32 -4.15 4.53
N ASN A 70 -7.23 -4.77 5.01
CA ASN A 70 -7.18 -6.19 5.36
C ASN A 70 -8.03 -6.57 6.59
N LEU A 71 -8.36 -5.61 7.45
CA LEU A 71 -9.31 -5.82 8.57
C LEU A 71 -10.76 -5.90 8.07
N CYS A 72 -11.07 -5.28 6.94
CA CYS A 72 -12.36 -5.38 6.29
C CYS A 72 -12.43 -6.73 5.54
N ARG A 73 -12.89 -7.80 6.20
CA ARG A 73 -12.93 -9.20 5.66
C ARG A 73 -13.48 -9.30 4.24
N VAL A 74 -14.48 -8.49 3.91
CA VAL A 74 -15.09 -8.50 2.58
C VAL A 74 -14.13 -8.03 1.50
N LEU A 75 -13.26 -7.06 1.80
CA LEU A 75 -12.23 -6.59 0.86
C LEU A 75 -11.05 -7.57 0.73
N ARG A 76 -10.82 -8.43 1.74
CA ARG A 76 -9.68 -9.37 1.76
C ARG A 76 -10.02 -10.76 1.21
N LYS A 77 -11.16 -11.33 1.65
CA LYS A 77 -11.51 -12.75 1.41
C LYS A 77 -12.62 -12.90 0.36
N ASN A 78 -13.56 -11.96 0.33
CA ASN A 78 -14.74 -12.01 -0.53
C ASN A 78 -14.68 -10.84 -1.51
N CYS A 79 -13.54 -10.68 -2.19
CA CYS A 79 -13.35 -9.65 -3.20
C CYS A 79 -14.53 -9.68 -4.16
N GLU A 80 -15.27 -8.59 -4.25
CA GLU A 80 -16.44 -8.55 -5.12
C GLU A 80 -16.01 -8.47 -6.57
N SER A 81 -16.73 -9.18 -7.44
CA SER A 81 -16.52 -9.15 -8.89
C SER A 81 -16.79 -7.77 -9.48
N LEU A 82 -17.69 -6.97 -8.88
CA LEU A 82 -18.07 -5.67 -9.41
C LEU A 82 -17.24 -4.53 -8.81
N LEU A 83 -16.61 -3.74 -9.69
CA LEU A 83 -15.80 -2.57 -9.29
C LEU A 83 -16.60 -1.53 -8.51
N LYS A 84 -17.88 -1.31 -8.87
CA LYS A 84 -18.76 -0.33 -8.21
C LYS A 84 -18.95 -0.64 -6.73
N THR A 85 -19.20 -1.89 -6.38
CA THR A 85 -19.45 -2.32 -5.01
C THR A 85 -18.14 -2.38 -4.21
N SER A 86 -17.05 -2.88 -4.82
CA SER A 86 -15.71 -2.85 -4.24
C SER A 86 -15.28 -1.44 -3.85
N LYS A 87 -15.51 -0.46 -4.73
CA LYS A 87 -15.23 0.97 -4.46
C LYS A 87 -16.02 1.50 -3.26
N THR A 88 -17.30 1.16 -3.16
CA THR A 88 -18.15 1.54 -2.03
C THR A 88 -17.64 0.95 -0.72
N LYS A 89 -17.20 -0.31 -0.72
CA LYS A 89 -16.66 -0.97 0.48
C LYS A 89 -15.33 -0.36 0.94
N ILE A 90 -14.44 0.00 0.03
CA ILE A 90 -13.20 0.72 0.37
C ILE A 90 -13.54 2.06 1.05
N ARG A 91 -14.48 2.83 0.48
CA ARG A 91 -14.94 4.10 1.09
C ARG A 91 -15.54 3.89 2.48
N LEU A 92 -16.37 2.87 2.66
CA LEU A 92 -16.96 2.55 3.96
C LEU A 92 -15.89 2.16 4.99
N CYS A 93 -14.88 1.39 4.58
CA CYS A 93 -13.74 1.02 5.44
C CYS A 93 -12.97 2.27 5.91
N ALA A 94 -12.74 3.24 5.01
CA ALA A 94 -12.12 4.53 5.36
C ALA A 94 -13.00 5.39 6.29
N ILE A 95 -14.31 5.49 6.03
CA ILE A 95 -15.25 6.22 6.89
C ILE A 95 -15.26 5.63 8.31
N ARG A 96 -15.34 4.30 8.43
CA ARG A 96 -15.30 3.61 9.73
C ARG A 96 -13.99 3.90 10.49
N LEU A 97 -12.87 3.96 9.79
CA LEU A 97 -11.60 4.34 10.40
C LEU A 97 -11.62 5.79 10.92
N LEU A 98 -12.16 6.73 10.14
CA LEU A 98 -12.28 8.13 10.55
C LEU A 98 -13.18 8.28 11.78
N LEU A 99 -14.34 7.62 11.79
CA LEU A 99 -15.27 7.64 12.92
C LEU A 99 -14.61 7.14 14.22
N ARG A 100 -13.81 6.07 14.15
CA ARG A 100 -13.07 5.53 15.31
C ARG A 100 -11.97 6.44 15.85
N ARG A 101 -11.57 7.46 15.10
CA ARG A 101 -10.56 8.43 15.54
C ARG A 101 -11.16 9.69 16.14
N LEU A 102 -12.45 9.91 15.90
CA LEU A 102 -13.19 11.07 16.42
C LEU A 102 -13.82 10.77 17.78
N ALA A 103 -14.12 9.49 18.06
CA ALA A 103 -14.50 8.99 19.39
C ALA A 103 -13.26 8.71 20.22
#